data_AF-A0A966HKG7-F1
#
_entry.id   AF-A0A966HKG7-F1
#
_cell.length_a   1.000
_cell.length_b   1.000
_cell.length_c   1.000
_cell.angle_alpha   90.00
_cell.angle_beta   90.00
_cell.angle_gamma   90.00
#
_symmetry.space_group_name_H-M   'P 1'
#
loop_
_entity.id
_entity.type
_entity.pdbx_description
1 polymer ?
#
loop_
_entity_poly.entity_id
_entity_poly.type
_entity_poly.pdbx_seq_one_letter_code
_entity_poly.pdbx_strand_id
1 'polypeptide(L)'
;DVEKKIFLQNLDYEWRNHLQYLEQLRQVIGLRGYGQKNPLDEYKRESFILFKNLLTKIKENLIIFLVNLQVTVENNSQNKIHGEEKISRNKSCPCGSEKKYKNCCGALSKD
;
A
#
# COMPACT_ATOMS: atom_id res chain seq x y z
N ASP A 1 -2.56 -0.51 -14.14
CA ASP A 1 -1.51 -1.49 -13.79
C ASP A 1 -1.34 -1.77 -12.30
N VAL A 2 -1.37 -0.75 -11.44
CA VAL A 2 -1.21 -0.92 -9.98
C VAL A 2 -2.27 -1.87 -9.38
N GLU A 3 -3.54 -1.73 -9.77
CA GLU A 3 -4.65 -2.61 -9.33
C GLU A 3 -4.39 -4.08 -9.66
N LYS A 4 -3.98 -4.38 -10.90
CA LYS A 4 -3.64 -5.74 -11.33
C LYS A 4 -2.48 -6.31 -10.52
N LYS A 5 -1.45 -5.50 -10.25
CA LYS A 5 -0.28 -5.92 -9.48
C LYS A 5 -0.64 -6.24 -8.03
N ILE A 6 -1.43 -5.39 -7.39
CA ILE A 6 -1.89 -5.61 -6.02
C ILE A 6 -2.82 -6.84 -5.96
N PHE A 7 -3.72 -7.00 -6.93
CA PHE A 7 -4.57 -8.18 -7.00
C PHE A 7 -3.76 -9.47 -7.11
N LEU A 8 -2.79 -9.53 -8.02
CA LEU A 8 -1.93 -10.70 -8.19
C LEU A 8 -1.14 -11.02 -6.91
N GLN A 9 -0.61 -10.00 -6.22
CA GLN A 9 0.04 -10.20 -4.93
C GLN A 9 -0.90 -10.78 -3.87
N ASN A 10 -2.16 -10.33 -3.84
CA ASN A 10 -3.17 -10.85 -2.92
C ASN A 10 -3.54 -12.29 -3.25
N LEU A 11 -3.72 -12.60 -4.55
CA LEU A 11 -3.99 -13.94 -5.04
C LEU A 11 -2.87 -14.91 -4.66
N ASP A 12 -1.62 -14.52 -4.91
CA ASP A 12 -0.44 -15.33 -4.59
C ASP A 12 -0.35 -15.60 -3.08
N TYR A 13 -0.63 -14.59 -2.25
CA TYR A 13 -0.63 -14.74 -0.79
C TYR A 13 -1.68 -15.75 -0.33
N GLU A 14 -2.93 -15.61 -0.76
CA GLU A 14 -4.01 -16.52 -0.37
C GLU A 14 -3.80 -17.93 -0.92
N TRP A 15 -3.30 -18.07 -2.15
CA TRP A 15 -2.95 -19.36 -2.73
C TRP A 15 -1.85 -20.08 -1.94
N ARG A 16 -0.79 -19.36 -1.57
CA ARG A 16 0.32 -19.94 -0.80
C ARG A 16 -0.13 -20.40 0.59
N ASN A 17 -1.01 -19.65 1.24
CA ASN A 17 -1.64 -20.07 2.48
C ASN A 17 -2.52 -21.31 2.30
N HIS A 18 -3.31 -21.38 1.22
CA HIS A 18 -4.11 -22.56 0.91
C HIS A 18 -3.26 -23.82 0.74
N LEU A 19 -2.14 -23.73 0.02
CA LEU A 19 -1.20 -24.85 -0.11
C LEU A 19 -0.61 -25.30 1.24
N GLN A 20 -0.31 -24.36 2.14
CA GLN A 20 0.13 -24.69 3.49
C GLN A 20 -0.96 -25.44 4.28
N TYR A 21 -2.22 -25.02 4.17
CA TYR A 21 -3.33 -25.73 4.80
C TYR A 21 -3.53 -27.13 4.22
N LEU A 22 -3.39 -27.31 2.90
CA LEU A 22 -3.46 -28.64 2.28
C LEU A 22 -2.34 -29.57 2.77
N GLU A 23 -1.13 -29.05 2.94
CA GLU A 23 -0.03 -29.86 3.47
C GLU A 23 -0.28 -30.27 4.93
N GLN A 24 -0.78 -29.36 5.76
CA GLN A 24 -1.20 -29.67 7.14
C GLN A 24 -2.32 -30.72 7.15
N LEU A 25 -3.33 -30.57 6.29
CA LEU A 25 -4.43 -31.53 6.14
C LEU A 25 -3.90 -32.90 5.74
N ARG A 26 -2.95 -32.97 4.81
CA ARG A 26 -2.32 -34.21 4.35
C ARG A 26 -1.59 -34.94 5.48
N GLN A 27 -0.95 -34.21 6.39
CA GLN A 27 -0.25 -34.80 7.54
C GLN A 27 -1.21 -35.45 8.54
N VAL A 28 -2.39 -34.85 8.76
CA VAL A 28 -3.34 -35.32 9.79
C VAL A 28 -4.39 -36.30 9.27
N ILE A 29 -4.65 -36.35 7.97
CA ILE A 29 -5.77 -37.12 7.41
C ILE A 29 -5.64 -38.64 7.63
N GLY A 30 -4.41 -39.16 7.75
CA GLY A 30 -4.16 -40.58 8.03
C GLY A 30 -4.79 -41.04 9.35
N LEU A 31 -4.93 -40.14 10.33
CA LEU A 31 -5.55 -40.43 11.62
C LEU A 31 -7.07 -40.70 11.50
N ARG A 32 -7.71 -40.31 10.39
CA ARG A 32 -9.13 -40.61 10.14
C ARG A 32 -9.39 -42.10 9.91
N GLY A 33 -8.35 -42.87 9.55
CA GLY A 33 -8.42 -44.32 9.40
C GLY A 33 -8.83 -45.05 10.68
N TYR A 34 -8.52 -44.50 11.86
CA TYR A 34 -8.97 -45.06 13.15
C TYR A 34 -10.50 -45.01 13.30
N GLY A 35 -11.18 -44.10 12.60
CA GLY A 35 -12.64 -43.99 12.57
C GLY A 35 -13.31 -44.80 11.46
N GLN A 36 -12.60 -45.76 10.84
CA GLN A 36 -13.09 -46.59 9.73
C GLN A 36 -13.56 -45.80 8.49
N LYS A 37 -13.16 -44.54 8.37
CA LYS A 37 -13.42 -43.71 7.20
C LYS A 37 -12.23 -43.76 6.25
N ASN A 38 -12.52 -43.74 4.94
CA ASN A 38 -11.49 -43.64 3.92
C ASN A 38 -10.77 -42.27 3.98
N PRO A 39 -9.46 -42.22 4.28
CA PRO A 39 -8.73 -40.96 4.39
C PRO A 39 -8.72 -40.15 3.08
N LEU A 40 -8.68 -40.82 1.94
CA LEU A 40 -8.67 -40.17 0.63
C LEU A 40 -9.98 -39.43 0.32
N ASP A 41 -11.12 -40.01 0.69
CA ASP A 41 -12.42 -39.39 0.45
C ASP A 41 -12.62 -38.17 1.34
N GLU A 42 -12.19 -38.24 2.61
CA GLU A 42 -12.23 -37.09 3.51
C GLU A 42 -11.23 -36.01 3.09
N TYR A 43 -10.03 -36.37 2.63
CA TYR A 43 -9.10 -35.39 2.06
C TYR A 43 -9.74 -34.65 0.89
N LYS A 44 -10.37 -35.36 -0.05
CA LYS A 44 -11.05 -34.73 -1.20
C LYS A 44 -12.18 -33.80 -0.77
N ARG A 45 -12.99 -34.22 0.20
CA ARG A 45 -14.09 -33.40 0.72
C ARG A 45 -13.56 -32.14 1.43
N GLU A 46 -12.65 -32.31 2.39
CA GLU A 46 -12.11 -31.20 3.19
C GLU A 46 -11.30 -30.22 2.33
N SER A 47 -10.45 -30.72 1.42
CA SER A 47 -9.67 -29.87 0.49
C SER A 47 -10.56 -29.05 -0.44
N PHE A 48 -11.66 -29.62 -0.94
CA PHE A 48 -12.61 -28.90 -1.77
C PHE A 48 -13.37 -27.82 -1.01
N ILE A 49 -13.70 -28.07 0.27
CA ILE A 49 -14.30 -27.05 1.14
C ILE A 49 -13.32 -25.89 1.35
N LEU A 50 -12.04 -26.19 1.65
CA LEU A 50 -11.00 -25.16 1.78
C LEU A 50 -10.84 -24.35 0.49
N PHE A 51 -10.90 -25.01 -0.68
CA PHE A 51 -10.81 -24.33 -1.97
C PHE A 51 -12.02 -23.41 -2.23
N LYS A 52 -13.24 -23.84 -1.90
CA LYS A 52 -14.42 -22.97 -1.98
C LYS A 52 -14.27 -21.73 -1.11
N ASN A 53 -13.80 -21.90 0.12
CA ASN A 53 -13.58 -20.79 1.04
C ASN A 53 -12.51 -19.82 0.52
N LEU A 54 -11.43 -20.35 -0.06
CA LEU A 54 -10.41 -19.55 -0.73
C LEU A 54 -11.01 -18.68 -1.85
N LEU A 55 -11.83 -19.26 -2.73
CA LEU A 55 -12.48 -18.52 -3.82
C LEU A 55 -13.38 -17.40 -3.30
N THR A 56 -14.16 -17.66 -2.25
CA THR A 56 -15.01 -16.64 -1.62
C THR A 56 -14.15 -15.52 -1.02
N LYS A 57 -13.08 -15.87 -0.31
CA LYS A 57 -12.18 -14.91 0.32
C LYS A 57 -11.48 -14.01 -0.71
N ILE A 58 -11.01 -14.57 -1.82
CA ILE A 58 -10.39 -13.77 -2.90
C ILE A 58 -11.41 -12.78 -3.49
N LYS A 59 -12.67 -13.20 -3.69
CA LYS A 59 -13.73 -12.32 -4.18
C LYS A 59 -14.05 -11.19 -3.20
N GLU A 60 -14.17 -11.50 -1.91
CA GLU A 60 -14.44 -10.50 -0.86
C GLU A 60 -13.29 -9.49 -0.76
N ASN A 61 -12.04 -9.97 -0.73
CA ASN A 61 -10.86 -9.11 -0.70
C ASN A 61 -10.80 -8.17 -1.91
N LEU A 62 -11.15 -8.66 -3.10
CA LEU A 62 -11.26 -7.84 -4.30
C LEU A 62 -12.31 -6.74 -4.17
N ILE A 63 -13.51 -7.08 -3.68
CA ILE A 63 -14.61 -6.12 -3.53
C ILE A 63 -14.22 -5.03 -2.53
N ILE A 64 -13.69 -5.42 -1.37
CA ILE A 64 -13.23 -4.48 -0.33
C ILE A 64 -12.12 -3.58 -0.89
N PHE A 65 -11.18 -4.15 -1.64
CA PHE A 65 -10.10 -3.40 -2.26
C PHE A 65 -10.60 -2.37 -3.26
N LEU A 66 -11.50 -2.77 -4.18
CA LEU A 66 -12.06 -1.87 -5.20
C LEU A 66 -12.87 -0.73 -4.57
N VAL A 67 -13.62 -1.01 -3.50
CA VAL A 67 -14.45 0.01 -2.81
C VAL A 67 -13.57 1.01 -2.06
N ASN A 68 -12.49 0.55 -1.42
CA ASN A 68 -11.62 1.41 -0.62
C ASN A 68 -10.50 2.07 -1.43
N LEU A 69 -10.46 1.87 -2.75
CA LEU A 69 -9.46 2.46 -3.62
C LEU A 69 -9.76 3.97 -3.81
N GLN A 70 -9.25 4.80 -2.90
CA GLN A 70 -9.14 6.24 -3.14
C GLN A 70 -7.92 6.49 -4.02
N VAL A 71 -8.16 6.68 -5.32
CA VAL A 71 -7.14 7.20 -6.24
C VAL A 71 -6.98 8.69 -5.97
N THR A 72 -6.03 9.05 -5.12
CA THR A 72 -5.52 10.42 -5.10
C THR A 72 -4.76 10.62 -6.41
N VAL A 73 -5.42 11.24 -7.39
CA VAL A 73 -4.71 11.84 -8.50
C VAL A 73 -3.90 12.96 -7.86
N GLU A 74 -2.62 12.69 -7.60
CA GLU A 74 -1.66 13.77 -7.41
C GLU A 74 -1.68 14.54 -8.73
N ASN A 75 -2.50 15.59 -8.76
CA ASN A 75 -2.30 16.67 -9.69
C ASN A 75 -0.89 17.15 -9.39
N ASN A 76 0.08 16.68 -10.18
CA ASN A 76 1.39 17.29 -10.32
C ASN A 76 1.22 18.68 -10.97
N SER A 77 0.38 19.53 -10.36
CA SER A 77 0.66 20.93 -10.24
C SER A 77 1.91 21.02 -9.38
N GLN A 78 3.06 20.78 -10.00
CA GLN A 78 4.31 21.33 -9.50
C GLN A 78 4.17 22.85 -9.60
N ASN A 79 3.40 23.44 -8.69
CA ASN A 79 3.69 24.74 -8.15
C ASN A 79 5.04 24.56 -7.47
N LYS A 80 6.12 24.66 -8.27
CA LYS A 80 7.44 24.94 -7.74
C LYS A 80 7.26 26.20 -6.93
N ILE A 81 7.24 25.99 -5.62
CA ILE A 81 7.44 26.94 -4.54
C ILE A 81 8.30 28.07 -5.10
N HIS A 82 7.75 29.28 -5.08
CA HIS A 82 8.48 30.53 -5.31
C HIS A 82 9.86 30.36 -4.69
N GLY A 83 10.89 30.23 -5.55
CA GLY A 83 12.23 30.50 -5.09
C GLY A 83 12.17 31.90 -4.51
N GLU A 84 12.59 32.06 -3.25
CA GLU A 84 12.80 33.37 -2.66
C GLU A 84 13.45 34.25 -3.72
N GLU A 85 12.71 35.23 -4.25
CA GLU A 85 13.31 36.22 -5.12
C GLU A 85 14.37 36.88 -4.26
N LYS A 86 15.64 36.51 -4.47
CA LYS A 86 16.76 37.06 -3.72
C LYS A 86 16.72 38.57 -3.93
N ILE A 87 16.18 39.28 -2.95
CA ILE A 87 16.07 40.73 -3.01
C ILE A 87 17.48 41.27 -3.20
N SER A 88 17.70 41.98 -4.30
CA SER A 88 18.98 42.59 -4.60
C SER A 88 19.38 43.52 -3.45
N ARG A 89 20.63 43.44 -3.01
CA ARG A 89 21.18 44.24 -1.90
C ARG A 89 20.92 45.75 -2.04
N ASN A 90 20.77 46.26 -3.26
CA ASN A 90 20.50 47.67 -3.56
C ASN A 90 19.01 48.01 -3.80
N LYS A 91 18.08 47.04 -3.82
CA LYS A 91 16.62 47.27 -3.97
C LYS A 91 16.05 47.90 -2.69
N SER A 92 14.98 48.67 -2.82
CA SER A 92 14.23 49.21 -1.68
C SER A 92 13.81 48.08 -0.74
N CYS A 93 14.00 48.28 0.56
CA CYS A 93 13.73 47.26 1.55
C CYS A 93 12.22 47.15 1.83
N PRO A 94 11.64 45.95 1.91
CA PRO A 94 10.22 45.76 2.21
C PRO A 94 9.83 46.11 3.66
N CYS A 95 10.81 46.41 4.53
CA CYS A 95 10.60 46.82 5.93
C CYS A 95 9.93 48.21 6.09
N GLY A 96 9.58 48.90 4.99
CA GLY A 96 9.00 50.25 5.01
C GLY A 96 9.97 51.37 5.39
N SER A 97 11.27 51.06 5.55
CA SER A 97 12.27 52.03 6.01
C SER A 97 12.79 52.99 4.94
N GLU A 98 12.27 52.92 3.71
CA GLU A 98 12.75 53.61 2.49
C GLU A 98 14.25 53.41 2.15
N LYS A 99 14.97 52.60 2.92
CA LYS A 99 16.40 52.30 2.74
C LYS A 99 16.60 51.12 1.80
N LYS A 100 17.79 51.05 1.18
CA LYS A 100 18.23 49.87 0.41
C LYS A 100 18.34 48.65 1.33
N TYR A 101 18.07 47.45 0.82
CA TYR A 101 18.08 46.20 1.61
C TYR A 101 19.36 46.00 2.43
N LYS A 102 20.53 46.25 1.85
CA LYS A 102 21.84 46.18 2.54
C LYS A 102 22.04 47.16 3.70
N ASN A 103 21.18 48.17 3.81
CA ASN A 103 21.20 49.20 4.85
C ASN A 103 19.98 49.11 5.79
N CYS A 104 19.09 48.10 5.64
CA CYS A 104 18.00 47.74 6.58
C CYS A 104 18.18 46.26 6.96
N CYS A 105 17.23 45.38 6.62
CA CYS A 105 17.19 43.97 7.02
C CYS A 105 18.37 43.11 6.55
N GLY A 106 19.15 43.57 5.56
CA GLY A 106 20.33 42.88 5.06
C GLY A 106 21.66 43.51 5.49
N ALA A 107 21.66 44.39 6.49
CA ALA A 107 22.88 44.98 7.03
C ALA A 107 23.67 43.95 7.84
N LEU A 108 24.93 43.74 7.47
CA LEU A 108 25.87 42.98 8.30
C LEU A 108 26.36 43.91 9.42
N SER A 109 26.11 43.54 10.67
CA SER A 109 26.73 44.20 11.81
C SER A 109 28.25 44.10 11.66
N LYS A 110 28.94 45.24 11.78
CA LYS A 110 30.40 45.25 11.87
C LYS A 110 30.75 44.95 13.32
N ASP A 111 31.17 43.72 13.57
CA ASP A 111 32.04 43.41 14.71
C ASP A 111 33.48 43.75 14.34
#